data_AF-A0A4R6JAT8-F1
#
_entry.id   AF-A0A4R6JAT8-F1
#
_cell.length_a   1.000
_cell.length_b   1.000
_cell.length_c   1.000
_cell.angle_alpha   90.00
_cell.angle_beta   90.00
_cell.angle_gamma   90.00
#
_symmetry.space_group_name_H-M   'P 1'
#
loop_
_entity.id
_entity.type
_entity.pdbx_description
1 polymer ?
#
loop_
_entity_poly.entity_id
_entity_poly.type
_entity_poly.pdbx_seq_one_letter_code
_entity_poly.pdbx_strand_id
1 'polypeptide(L)'
;MSFRYFVYISDAKVEMLLQQIDPGAMRKRSSEVGLGLQFLTAKRSGETLAGAERTARLEKVVRYLGDFGDLGTVEAPGQFFWGLMPLRWGPTVGADGFPMVYFGGRAGGTVLGLGGSRAHMFGTPPGGEQQVLPMGRSMLPSLLEGLNRVDGEEAPDAVRAATDALRGPAQTMEFIAKRLMDEPGADGERVLLGSPLYVALVD
;
A
#
# COMPACT_ATOMS: atom_id res chain seq x y z
N MET A 1 -0.31 -0.71 -24.36
CA MET A 1 -0.19 -1.78 -23.34
C MET A 1 0.32 -1.10 -22.09
N SER A 2 -0.41 -1.17 -20.98
CA SER A 2 0.07 -0.59 -19.72
C SER A 2 0.83 -1.66 -18.95
N PHE A 3 2.08 -1.36 -18.58
CA PHE A 3 2.91 -2.23 -17.76
C PHE A 3 2.85 -1.77 -16.31
N ARG A 4 2.81 -2.73 -15.37
CA ARG A 4 2.91 -2.44 -13.94
C ARG A 4 4.26 -2.87 -13.43
N TYR A 5 5.04 -1.92 -12.93
CA TYR A 5 6.32 -2.19 -12.28
C TYR A 5 6.13 -2.12 -10.76
N PHE A 6 6.01 -3.28 -10.12
CA PHE A 6 5.81 -3.34 -8.68
C PHE A 6 7.01 -2.75 -7.92
N VAL A 7 6.75 -1.71 -7.13
CA VAL A 7 7.73 -1.09 -6.23
C VAL A 7 7.67 -1.77 -4.85
N TYR A 8 6.47 -2.18 -4.44
CA TYR A 8 6.20 -2.74 -3.12
C TYR A 8 5.13 -3.83 -3.19
N ILE A 9 5.34 -4.96 -2.52
CA ILE A 9 4.31 -5.96 -2.20
C ILE A 9 4.52 -6.44 -0.76
N SER A 10 3.50 -6.37 0.08
CA SER A 10 3.58 -6.90 1.45
C SER A 10 3.24 -8.38 1.48
N ASP A 11 4.26 -9.25 1.36
CA ASP A 11 4.07 -10.70 1.38
C ASP A 11 3.32 -11.16 2.63
N ALA A 12 3.68 -10.59 3.78
CA ALA A 12 3.08 -10.94 5.06
C ALA A 12 1.57 -10.65 5.08
N LYS A 13 1.13 -9.50 4.54
CA LYS A 13 -0.30 -9.19 4.45
C LYS A 13 -1.01 -10.04 3.40
N VAL A 14 -0.36 -10.30 2.26
CA VAL A 14 -0.91 -11.16 1.20
C VAL A 14 -1.15 -12.57 1.75
N GLU A 15 -0.19 -13.14 2.48
CA GLU A 15 -0.33 -14.46 3.10
C GLU A 15 -1.44 -14.51 4.15
N MET A 16 -1.52 -13.52 5.03
CA MET A 16 -2.62 -13.43 6.00
C MET A 16 -3.99 -13.37 5.34
N LEU A 17 -4.14 -12.58 4.27
CA LEU A 17 -5.41 -12.47 3.55
C LEU A 17 -5.75 -13.76 2.80
N LEU A 18 -4.76 -14.42 2.18
CA LEU A 18 -4.98 -15.71 1.53
C LEU A 18 -5.51 -16.78 2.49
N GLN A 19 -5.09 -16.78 3.76
CA GLN A 19 -5.60 -17.71 4.78
C GLN A 19 -7.07 -17.48 5.14
N GLN A 20 -7.59 -16.27 4.89
CA GLN A 20 -8.98 -15.89 5.19
C GLN A 20 -9.92 -16.12 3.99
N ILE A 21 -9.37 -16.35 2.81
CA ILE A 21 -10.16 -16.62 1.60
C ILE A 21 -10.62 -18.08 1.67
N ASP A 22 -11.91 -18.28 1.94
CA ASP A 22 -12.54 -19.61 1.83
C ASP A 22 -12.43 -20.09 0.35
N PRO A 23 -11.84 -21.27 0.09
CA PRO A 23 -11.78 -21.85 -1.24
C PRO A 23 -13.16 -21.97 -1.92
N GLY A 24 -14.23 -22.07 -1.14
CA GLY A 24 -15.62 -22.14 -1.63
C GLY A 24 -16.23 -20.80 -2.01
N ALA A 25 -15.75 -19.68 -1.45
CA ALA A 25 -16.31 -18.34 -1.68
C ALA A 25 -16.05 -17.83 -3.10
N MET A 26 -14.91 -18.17 -3.71
CA MET A 26 -14.61 -17.82 -5.10
C MET A 26 -15.54 -18.48 -6.14
N ARG A 27 -16.34 -19.47 -5.75
CA ARG A 27 -17.15 -20.27 -6.69
C ARG A 27 -18.58 -19.76 -6.88
N LYS A 28 -19.06 -18.78 -6.10
CA LYS A 28 -20.51 -18.59 -5.94
C LYS A 28 -21.16 -17.25 -6.26
N ARG A 29 -20.45 -16.17 -6.61
CA ARG A 29 -21.10 -14.97 -7.14
C ARG A 29 -20.21 -14.22 -8.13
N SER A 30 -20.59 -14.25 -9.41
CA SER A 30 -20.22 -13.20 -10.37
C SER A 30 -21.06 -11.97 -10.05
N SER A 31 -20.58 -11.10 -9.16
CA SER A 31 -21.23 -9.79 -8.98
C SER A 31 -20.64 -8.84 -10.02
N GLU A 32 -21.49 -8.31 -10.89
CA GLU A 32 -21.17 -7.29 -11.89
C GLU A 32 -20.89 -5.94 -11.21
N VAL A 33 -19.79 -5.85 -10.47
CA VAL A 33 -19.12 -4.56 -10.18
C VAL A 33 -17.65 -4.78 -10.48
N GLY A 34 -17.36 -4.99 -11.76
CA GLY A 34 -16.00 -5.10 -12.25
C GLY A 34 -15.32 -3.74 -12.18
N LEU A 35 -14.70 -3.42 -11.04
CA LEU A 35 -13.56 -2.50 -11.04
C LEU A 35 -12.56 -3.11 -12.02
N GLY A 36 -12.35 -2.43 -13.14
CA GLY A 36 -11.56 -2.89 -14.28
C GLY A 36 -10.07 -3.02 -13.98
N LEU A 37 -9.71 -3.87 -13.01
CA LEU A 37 -8.36 -4.27 -12.71
C LEU A 37 -7.91 -5.26 -13.79
N GLN A 38 -7.69 -4.78 -15.01
CA GLN A 38 -7.18 -5.60 -16.11
C GLN A 38 -5.70 -5.89 -15.86
N PHE A 39 -5.41 -7.03 -15.23
CA PHE A 39 -4.05 -7.55 -15.04
C PHE A 39 -3.52 -8.10 -16.37
N LEU A 40 -2.73 -7.31 -17.09
CA LEU A 40 -1.94 -7.78 -18.22
C LEU A 40 -0.50 -8.01 -17.77
N THR A 41 -0.24 -9.16 -17.14
CA THR A 41 1.12 -9.61 -16.81
C THR A 41 1.74 -10.30 -18.03
N ALA A 42 2.57 -9.56 -18.76
CA ALA A 42 3.42 -10.14 -19.80
C ALA A 42 4.53 -10.99 -19.14
N LYS A 43 4.50 -12.31 -19.33
CA LYS A 43 5.55 -13.23 -18.88
C LYS A 43 6.87 -12.92 -19.59
N ARG A 44 7.83 -12.29 -18.90
CA ARG A 44 9.23 -12.32 -19.32
C ARG A 44 9.91 -13.54 -18.70
N SER A 45 10.08 -14.58 -19.51
CA SER A 45 10.93 -15.73 -19.19
C SER A 45 12.36 -15.24 -18.95
N GLY A 46 12.86 -15.36 -17.71
CA GLY A 46 14.27 -15.10 -17.45
C GLY A 46 14.67 -15.00 -15.98
N GLU A 47 13.87 -14.37 -15.12
CA GLU A 47 14.23 -14.16 -13.70
C GLU A 47 13.17 -14.71 -12.74
N THR A 48 13.47 -15.91 -12.24
CA THR A 48 12.92 -16.61 -11.05
C THR A 48 11.41 -16.86 -10.97
N LEU A 49 11.04 -18.15 -10.98
CA LEU A 49 9.73 -18.72 -10.62
C LEU A 49 9.10 -18.07 -9.36
N ALA A 50 9.90 -17.62 -8.41
CA ALA A 50 9.46 -16.98 -7.16
C ALA A 50 8.75 -15.62 -7.39
N GLY A 51 9.20 -14.79 -8.33
CA GLY A 51 8.54 -13.51 -8.62
C GLY A 51 7.15 -13.67 -9.26
N ALA A 52 7.03 -14.67 -10.12
CA ALA A 52 5.75 -15.07 -10.72
C ALA A 52 4.76 -15.59 -9.67
N GLU A 53 5.24 -16.39 -8.71
CA GLU A 53 4.41 -16.89 -7.61
C GLU A 53 3.91 -15.77 -6.69
N ARG A 54 4.80 -14.83 -6.32
CA ARG A 54 4.46 -13.64 -5.51
C ARG A 54 3.33 -12.84 -6.13
N THR A 55 3.41 -12.61 -7.43
CA THR A 55 2.42 -11.83 -8.19
C THR A 55 1.09 -12.58 -8.30
N ALA A 56 1.12 -13.89 -8.58
CA ALA A 56 -0.08 -14.71 -8.66
C ALA A 56 -0.84 -14.81 -7.30
N ARG A 57 -0.11 -14.84 -6.18
CA ARG A 57 -0.69 -14.77 -4.83
C ARG A 57 -1.38 -13.43 -4.58
N LEU A 58 -0.74 -12.32 -4.95
CA LEU A 58 -1.32 -10.99 -4.87
C LEU A 58 -2.59 -10.88 -5.72
N GLU A 59 -2.57 -11.33 -6.97
CA GLU A 59 -3.73 -11.29 -7.88
C GLU A 59 -4.97 -11.97 -7.28
N LYS A 60 -4.80 -13.12 -6.62
CA LYS A 60 -5.89 -13.81 -5.92
C LYS A 60 -6.49 -12.95 -4.80
N VAL A 61 -5.64 -12.30 -4.00
CA VAL A 61 -6.08 -11.41 -2.91
C VAL A 61 -6.78 -10.19 -3.47
N VAL A 62 -6.22 -9.53 -4.49
CA VAL A 62 -6.82 -8.34 -5.08
C VAL A 62 -8.19 -8.64 -5.68
N ARG A 63 -8.32 -9.75 -6.41
CA ARG A 63 -9.63 -10.20 -6.92
C ARG A 63 -10.62 -10.41 -5.78
N TYR A 64 -10.22 -11.12 -4.73
CA TYR A 64 -11.09 -11.33 -3.57
C TYR A 64 -11.51 -10.01 -2.91
N LEU A 65 -10.60 -9.05 -2.76
CA LEU A 65 -10.92 -7.73 -2.21
C LEU A 65 -11.87 -6.94 -3.11
N GLY A 66 -11.76 -7.06 -4.44
CA GLY A 66 -12.71 -6.44 -5.35
C GLY A 66 -14.10 -7.07 -5.29
N ASP A 67 -14.18 -8.39 -5.14
CA ASP A 67 -15.45 -9.13 -5.17
C ASP A 67 -16.17 -9.13 -3.80
N PHE A 68 -15.41 -9.19 -2.70
CA PHE A 68 -15.92 -9.45 -1.34
C PHE A 68 -15.36 -8.50 -0.28
N GLY A 69 -14.29 -7.77 -0.59
CA GLY A 69 -13.73 -6.79 0.32
C GLY A 69 -14.56 -5.51 0.31
N ASP A 70 -14.57 -4.81 1.44
CA ASP A 70 -14.98 -3.41 1.51
C ASP A 70 -13.86 -2.54 0.87
N LEU A 71 -13.72 -2.65 -0.46
CA LEU A 71 -12.72 -1.95 -1.27
C LEU A 71 -13.31 -0.65 -1.82
N GLY A 72 -12.90 0.47 -1.23
CA GLY A 72 -13.28 1.81 -1.65
C GLY A 72 -12.24 2.50 -2.54
N THR A 73 -12.40 3.81 -2.70
CA THR A 73 -11.47 4.72 -3.40
C THR A 73 -10.73 5.62 -2.40
N VAL A 74 -9.80 6.46 -2.86
CA VAL A 74 -9.14 7.46 -1.99
C VAL A 74 -10.16 8.46 -1.43
N GLU A 75 -11.15 8.85 -2.23
CA GLU A 75 -12.20 9.80 -1.87
C GLU A 75 -13.35 9.16 -1.08
N ALA A 76 -13.52 7.85 -1.17
CA ALA A 76 -14.51 7.08 -0.40
C ALA A 76 -13.92 5.72 0.02
N PRO A 77 -12.98 5.71 1.00
CA PRO A 77 -12.26 4.53 1.41
C PRO A 77 -13.14 3.61 2.26
N GLY A 78 -13.11 2.33 1.93
CA GLY A 78 -13.63 1.26 2.79
C GLY A 78 -12.56 0.80 3.79
N GLN A 79 -12.67 -0.44 4.26
CA GLN A 79 -11.61 -1.12 5.01
C GLN A 79 -10.31 -1.21 4.18
N PHE A 80 -10.45 -1.43 2.88
CA PHE A 80 -9.37 -1.27 1.91
C PHE A 80 -9.73 -0.15 0.94
N PHE A 81 -8.72 0.42 0.29
CA PHE A 81 -8.94 1.39 -0.75
C PHE A 81 -7.93 1.22 -1.87
N TRP A 82 -8.41 1.46 -3.10
CA TRP A 82 -7.62 1.49 -4.31
C TRP A 82 -7.40 2.93 -4.77
N GLY A 83 -6.28 3.17 -5.45
CA GLY A 83 -6.04 4.43 -6.12
C GLY A 83 -5.08 4.29 -7.29
N LEU A 84 -5.24 5.23 -8.24
CA LEU A 84 -4.32 5.48 -9.35
C LEU A 84 -4.04 6.97 -9.39
N MET A 85 -2.89 7.40 -8.86
CA MET A 85 -2.58 8.83 -8.74
C MET A 85 -1.07 9.08 -8.68
N PRO A 86 -0.62 10.33 -8.93
CA PRO A 86 0.79 10.69 -8.76
C PRO A 86 1.18 10.62 -7.27
N LEU A 87 2.16 9.78 -6.95
CA LEU A 87 2.77 9.67 -5.63
C LEU A 87 4.26 10.01 -5.70
N ARG A 88 4.77 10.66 -4.67
CA ARG A 88 6.20 10.68 -4.35
C ARG A 88 6.47 9.60 -3.33
N TRP A 89 7.71 9.11 -3.27
CA TRP A 89 8.05 8.08 -2.31
C TRP A 89 9.54 8.06 -2.02
N GLY A 90 9.89 7.52 -0.86
CA GLY A 90 11.27 7.36 -0.46
C GLY A 90 11.43 6.54 0.81
N PRO A 91 12.65 6.08 1.11
CA PRO A 91 12.95 5.50 2.39
C PRO A 91 12.85 6.57 3.48
N THR A 92 12.30 6.20 4.63
CA THR A 92 12.39 6.96 5.87
C THR A 92 12.81 6.03 6.99
N VAL A 93 13.32 6.61 8.08
CA VAL A 93 13.69 5.90 9.30
C VAL A 93 12.86 6.53 10.40
N GLY A 94 12.10 5.70 11.12
CA GLY A 94 11.30 6.16 12.25
C GLY A 94 12.15 6.59 13.43
N ALA A 95 11.52 7.24 14.41
CA ALA A 95 12.20 7.66 15.65
C ALA A 95 12.80 6.47 16.44
N ASP A 96 12.19 5.29 16.30
CA ASP A 96 12.63 3.98 16.78
C ASP A 96 13.78 3.35 15.96
N GLY A 97 14.27 4.02 14.93
CA GLY A 97 15.43 3.61 14.15
C GLY A 97 15.19 2.54 13.10
N PHE A 98 13.96 2.00 12.96
CA PHE A 98 13.69 0.98 11.96
C PHE A 98 13.34 1.57 10.58
N PRO A 99 13.79 0.91 9.49
CA PRO A 99 13.59 1.37 8.12
C PRO A 99 12.16 1.14 7.64
N MET A 100 11.57 2.17 7.02
CA MET A 100 10.27 2.08 6.36
C MET A 100 10.28 2.82 5.01
N VAL A 101 9.31 2.53 4.17
CA VAL A 101 9.05 3.28 2.94
C VAL A 101 7.77 4.05 3.13
N TYR A 102 7.78 5.30 2.67
CA TYR A 102 6.62 6.17 2.71
C TYR A 102 6.30 6.63 1.29
N PHE A 103 5.02 6.56 0.93
CA PHE A 103 4.47 7.11 -0.30
C PHE A 103 3.48 8.20 0.09
N GLY A 104 3.55 9.36 -0.58
CA GLY A 104 2.71 10.50 -0.27
C GLY A 104 2.22 11.19 -1.53
N GLY A 105 0.98 11.68 -1.49
CA GLY A 105 0.37 12.41 -2.59
C GLY A 105 -0.91 13.12 -2.18
N ARG A 106 -1.50 13.86 -3.12
CA ARG A 106 -2.75 14.61 -2.91
C ARG A 106 -3.72 14.36 -4.06
N ALA A 107 -4.99 14.10 -3.75
CA ALA A 107 -6.06 13.92 -4.73
C ALA A 107 -7.39 14.43 -4.16
N GLY A 108 -8.13 15.24 -4.92
CA GLY A 108 -9.50 15.63 -4.58
C GLY A 108 -9.69 16.24 -3.19
N GLY A 109 -8.73 17.02 -2.69
CA GLY A 109 -8.76 17.58 -1.32
C GLY A 109 -8.38 16.60 -0.21
N THR A 110 -7.85 15.43 -0.57
CA THR A 110 -7.33 14.41 0.35
C THR A 110 -5.81 14.37 0.27
N VAL A 111 -5.15 14.46 1.43
CA VAL A 111 -3.74 14.11 1.62
C VAL A 111 -3.66 12.61 1.89
N LEU A 112 -2.90 11.89 1.08
CA LEU A 112 -2.72 10.45 1.21
C LEU A 112 -1.30 10.13 1.66
N GLY A 113 -1.20 9.35 2.73
CA GLY A 113 0.04 8.69 3.15
C GLY A 113 -0.09 7.17 3.11
N LEU A 114 0.91 6.48 2.56
CA LEU A 114 1.04 5.02 2.61
C LEU A 114 2.37 4.65 3.26
N GLY A 115 2.33 3.88 4.34
CA GLY A 115 3.52 3.44 5.07
C GLY A 115 3.64 1.92 5.16
N GLY A 116 4.86 1.42 4.96
CA GLY A 116 5.15 -0.02 5.06
C GLY A 116 6.62 -0.32 5.30
N SER A 117 6.91 -1.57 5.64
CA SER A 117 8.28 -2.04 5.88
C SER A 117 9.12 -2.07 4.59
N ARG A 118 10.39 -1.65 4.66
CA ARG A 118 11.32 -1.71 3.50
C ARG A 118 11.65 -3.14 3.08
N ALA A 119 11.46 -4.12 3.96
CA ALA A 119 11.60 -5.54 3.63
C ALA A 119 10.66 -6.01 2.50
N HIS A 120 9.60 -5.26 2.21
CA HIS A 120 8.59 -5.59 1.20
C HIS A 120 8.83 -4.90 -0.16
N MET A 121 9.82 -4.02 -0.25
CA MET A 121 10.22 -3.41 -1.51
C MET A 121 10.91 -4.40 -2.44
N PHE A 122 10.67 -4.27 -3.74
CA PHE A 122 11.45 -5.00 -4.73
C PHE A 122 12.90 -4.50 -4.75
N GLY A 123 13.86 -5.43 -4.90
CA GLY A 123 15.29 -5.13 -4.90
C GLY A 123 15.95 -5.18 -3.52
N THR A 124 15.19 -5.37 -2.43
CA THR A 124 15.76 -5.62 -1.10
C THR A 124 16.19 -7.09 -0.98
N PRO A 125 17.45 -7.41 -0.64
CA PRO A 125 17.90 -8.80 -0.52
C PRO A 125 17.18 -9.51 0.65
N PRO A 126 16.70 -10.76 0.45
CA PRO A 126 16.14 -11.54 1.54
C PRO A 126 17.24 -11.87 2.55
N GLY A 127 17.14 -11.32 3.76
CA GLY A 127 18.03 -11.65 4.89
C GLY A 127 18.93 -10.53 5.43
N GLY A 128 18.81 -9.29 4.95
CA GLY A 128 19.62 -8.16 5.47
C GLY A 128 19.16 -7.56 6.80
N GLU A 129 17.92 -7.81 7.22
CA GLU A 129 17.33 -7.23 8.43
C GLU A 129 16.77 -8.34 9.34
N GLN A 130 17.68 -9.14 9.89
CA GLN A 130 17.35 -9.94 11.08
C GLN A 130 17.05 -8.97 12.22
N GLN A 131 15.77 -8.91 12.63
CA GLN A 131 15.22 -8.41 13.91
C GLN A 131 14.13 -7.32 13.86
N VAL A 132 13.49 -7.03 12.72
CA VAL A 132 12.28 -6.17 12.71
C VAL A 132 11.04 -7.02 12.48
N LEU A 133 10.11 -7.02 13.45
CA LEU A 133 8.81 -7.69 13.32
C LEU A 133 8.13 -7.23 12.02
N PRO A 134 7.90 -8.12 11.02
CA PRO A 134 7.41 -7.74 9.69
C PRO A 134 6.08 -6.94 9.70
N MET A 135 5.29 -7.13 10.75
CA MET A 135 3.98 -6.51 10.95
C MET A 135 4.03 -5.12 11.60
N GLY A 136 5.12 -4.76 12.29
CA GLY A 136 5.17 -3.56 13.12
C GLY A 136 4.77 -2.31 12.34
N ARG A 137 5.38 -2.09 11.17
CA ARG A 137 5.14 -0.92 10.29
C ARG A 137 3.83 -0.94 9.50
N SER A 138 2.97 -1.91 9.75
CA SER A 138 1.64 -2.00 9.12
C SER A 138 0.50 -1.59 10.05
N MET A 139 0.84 -1.17 11.27
CA MET A 139 -0.09 -0.72 12.31
C MET A 139 -0.01 0.80 12.47
N LEU A 140 -1.14 1.43 12.79
CA LEU A 140 -1.22 2.90 12.89
C LEU A 140 -0.18 3.50 13.87
N PRO A 141 -0.02 3.02 15.12
CA PRO A 141 0.91 3.64 16.05
C PRO A 141 2.36 3.63 15.56
N SER A 142 2.85 2.47 15.11
CA SER A 142 4.22 2.30 14.60
C SER A 142 4.46 2.99 13.26
N LEU A 143 3.41 3.21 12.46
CA LEU A 143 3.52 4.01 11.24
C LEU A 143 3.67 5.48 11.62
N LEU A 144 2.86 6.01 12.53
CA LEU A 144 2.96 7.40 13.00
C LEU A 144 4.30 7.70 13.68
N GLU A 145 4.81 6.77 14.51
CA GLU A 145 6.17 6.85 15.06
C GLU A 145 7.24 6.87 13.97
N GLY A 146 6.98 6.14 12.88
CA GLY A 146 7.80 6.12 11.67
C GLY A 146 7.85 7.45 10.89
N LEU A 147 6.85 8.32 11.08
CA LEU A 147 6.77 9.63 10.44
C LEU A 147 7.51 10.72 11.24
N ASN A 148 8.22 10.35 12.31
CA ASN A 148 8.86 11.29 13.24
C ASN A 148 7.87 12.32 13.80
N ARG A 149 6.64 11.87 14.07
CA ARG A 149 5.61 12.67 14.73
C ARG A 149 6.18 13.29 16.01
N VAL A 150 6.05 14.60 16.14
CA VAL A 150 6.51 15.34 17.33
C VAL A 150 5.52 15.14 18.47
N ASP A 151 5.99 15.06 19.71
CA ASP A 151 5.11 14.99 20.88
C ASP A 151 4.13 16.18 20.90
N GLY A 152 2.84 15.87 20.96
CA GLY A 152 1.75 16.87 20.90
C GLY A 152 1.28 17.24 19.49
N GLU A 153 1.96 16.81 18.43
CA GLU A 153 1.46 16.91 17.05
C GLU A 153 0.28 15.95 16.85
N GLU A 154 -0.76 16.35 16.12
CA GLU A 154 -1.87 15.46 15.78
C GLU A 154 -1.48 14.49 14.66
N ALA A 155 -2.09 13.31 14.62
CA ALA A 155 -1.76 12.30 13.62
C ALA A 155 -1.98 12.76 12.16
N PRO A 156 -3.04 13.53 11.82
CA PRO A 156 -3.22 14.09 10.49
C PRO A 156 -2.09 15.04 10.06
N ASP A 157 -1.58 15.84 11.00
CA ASP A 157 -0.52 16.81 10.74
C ASP A 157 0.81 16.12 10.44
N ALA A 158 1.14 15.05 11.18
CA ALA A 158 2.34 14.24 10.91
C ALA A 158 2.33 13.63 9.51
N VAL A 159 1.16 13.15 9.05
CA VAL A 159 1.00 12.61 7.68
C VAL A 159 1.18 13.70 6.64
N ARG A 160 0.64 14.89 6.89
CA ARG A 160 0.79 16.05 6.00
C ARG A 160 2.25 16.48 5.92
N ALA A 161 2.91 16.66 7.06
CA ALA A 161 4.32 17.04 7.14
C ALA A 161 5.22 16.02 6.42
N ALA A 162 4.98 14.72 6.63
CA ALA A 162 5.71 13.67 5.92
C ALA A 162 5.47 13.70 4.40
N THR A 163 4.24 13.96 3.95
CA THR A 163 3.90 14.08 2.53
C THR A 163 4.59 15.28 1.89
N ASP A 164 4.60 16.43 2.55
CA ASP A 164 5.20 17.66 2.04
C ASP A 164 6.75 17.61 2.07
N ALA A 165 7.33 16.81 2.97
CA ALA A 165 8.77 16.58 3.05
C ALA A 165 9.32 15.71 1.90
N LEU A 166 8.47 14.94 1.21
CA LEU A 166 8.91 14.04 0.13
C LEU A 166 9.54 14.79 -1.04
N ARG A 167 10.74 14.34 -1.41
CA ARG A 167 11.51 14.84 -2.55
C ARG A 167 11.41 13.90 -3.74
N GLY A 168 11.87 14.38 -4.90
CA GLY A 168 11.85 13.61 -6.15
C GLY A 168 10.57 13.83 -7.00
N PRO A 169 10.54 13.24 -8.21
CA PRO A 169 9.41 13.38 -9.11
C PRO A 169 8.19 12.62 -8.58
N ALA A 170 7.00 13.17 -8.79
CA ALA A 170 5.77 12.41 -8.63
C ALA A 170 5.66 11.39 -9.78
N GLN A 171 5.32 10.15 -9.45
CA GLN A 171 5.17 9.06 -10.41
C GLN A 171 3.75 8.52 -10.32
N THR A 172 3.12 8.25 -11.45
CA THR A 172 1.77 7.68 -11.49
C THR A 172 1.82 6.26 -10.96
N MET A 173 1.11 6.01 -9.86
CA MET A 173 1.15 4.74 -9.14
C MET A 173 -0.25 4.18 -8.92
N GLU A 174 -0.38 2.88 -9.14
CA GLU A 174 -1.53 2.08 -8.72
C GLU A 174 -1.22 1.39 -7.39
N PHE A 175 -2.18 1.37 -6.48
CA PHE A 175 -2.04 0.69 -5.20
C PHE A 175 -3.37 0.17 -4.66
N ILE A 176 -3.28 -0.81 -3.76
CA ILE A 176 -4.34 -1.13 -2.80
C ILE A 176 -3.73 -1.10 -1.42
N ALA A 177 -4.41 -0.45 -0.47
CA ALA A 177 -3.97 -0.33 0.91
C ALA A 177 -5.09 -0.63 1.90
N LYS A 178 -4.71 -1.15 3.07
CA LYS A 178 -5.61 -1.22 4.23
C LYS A 178 -5.69 0.17 4.85
N ARG A 179 -6.89 0.67 5.09
CA ARG A 179 -7.12 1.94 5.80
C ARG A 179 -6.69 1.80 7.27
N LEU A 180 -5.91 2.76 7.73
CA LEU A 180 -5.46 2.86 9.12
C LEU A 180 -6.03 4.10 9.82
N MET A 181 -6.16 5.22 9.10
CA MET A 181 -6.73 6.47 9.60
C MET A 181 -7.42 7.21 8.45
N ASP A 182 -8.50 7.90 8.77
CA ASP A 182 -9.32 8.66 7.83
C ASP A 182 -10.02 9.77 8.63
N GLU A 183 -9.34 10.91 8.69
CA GLU A 183 -9.68 12.00 9.60
C GLU A 183 -9.62 13.34 8.87
N PRO A 184 -10.39 14.36 9.29
CA PRO A 184 -10.20 15.72 8.82
C PRO A 184 -8.87 16.27 9.34
N GLY A 185 -8.14 16.96 8.49
CA GLY A 185 -6.98 17.78 8.85
C GLY A 185 -7.40 19.19 9.29
N ALA A 186 -6.46 19.91 9.91
CA ALA A 186 -6.72 21.23 10.51
C ALA A 186 -7.32 22.28 9.55
N ASP A 187 -7.03 22.19 8.25
CA ASP A 187 -7.51 23.14 7.23
C ASP A 187 -8.75 22.65 6.47
N GLY A 188 -9.43 21.62 6.97
CA GLY A 188 -10.59 21.02 6.32
C GLY A 188 -10.27 20.09 5.15
N GLU A 189 -8.99 19.90 4.81
CA GLU A 189 -8.57 18.82 3.92
C GLU A 189 -8.66 17.48 4.63
N ARG A 190 -8.97 16.42 3.89
CA ARG A 190 -9.06 15.07 4.46
C ARG A 190 -7.68 14.44 4.51
N VAL A 191 -7.36 13.71 5.57
CA VAL A 191 -6.11 12.96 5.68
C VAL A 191 -6.41 11.46 5.75
N LEU A 192 -5.91 10.74 4.74
CA LEU A 192 -6.03 9.30 4.63
C LEU A 192 -4.66 8.65 4.82
N LEU A 193 -4.56 7.74 5.79
CA LEU A 193 -3.38 6.95 6.03
C LEU A 193 -3.68 5.47 5.85
N GLY A 194 -2.83 4.79 5.09
CA GLY A 194 -2.96 3.36 4.86
C GLY A 194 -1.65 2.61 4.96
N SER A 195 -1.76 1.28 5.04
CA SER A 195 -0.63 0.38 4.83
C SER A 195 -0.83 -0.41 3.54
N PRO A 196 0.07 -0.29 2.55
CA PRO A 196 -0.14 -0.90 1.25
C PRO A 196 -0.07 -2.43 1.32
N LEU A 197 -0.92 -3.08 0.53
CA LEU A 197 -0.75 -4.45 0.07
C LEU A 197 0.23 -4.49 -1.10
N TYR A 198 0.06 -3.57 -2.06
CA TYR A 198 1.02 -3.35 -3.13
C TYR A 198 1.05 -1.88 -3.56
N VAL A 199 2.15 -1.49 -4.21
CA VAL A 199 2.29 -0.25 -4.98
C VAL A 199 3.04 -0.58 -6.27
N ALA A 200 2.54 -0.13 -7.41
CA ALA A 200 3.14 -0.33 -8.72
C ALA A 200 3.15 0.96 -9.53
N LEU A 201 4.25 1.19 -10.26
CA LEU A 201 4.30 2.23 -11.28
C LEU A 201 3.48 1.81 -12.50
N VAL A 202 2.79 2.78 -13.09
CA VAL A 202 1.94 2.59 -14.27
C VAL A 202 2.43 3.51 -15.38
N ASP A 203 2.82 2.90 -16.50
CA ASP A 203 3.13 3.56 -17.78
C ASP A 203 2.02 3.28 -18.82
#